data_AF-D5EL50-F1
#
_entry.id   AF-D5EL50-F1
#
_cell.length_a   1.000
_cell.length_b   1.000
_cell.length_c   1.000
_cell.angle_alpha   90.00
_cell.angle_beta   90.00
_cell.angle_gamma   90.00
#
_symmetry.space_group_name_H-M   'P 1'
#
loop_
_entity.id
_entity.type
_entity.pdbx_description
1 polymer ?
#
loop_
_entity_poly.entity_id
_entity_poly.type
_entity_poly.pdbx_seq_one_letter_code
_entity_poly.pdbx_strand_id
1 'polypeptide(L)' 'MSSPKHIQAQPQPNGDGYQIIYQTRQGRKVHHFPGAKQTEEPSPHAAGSYHNPEHHHQLMDRVEDYLRSET' A
#
# COMPACT_ATOMS: atom_id res chain seq x y z
N MET A 1 -22.60 22.40 16.34
CA MET A 1 -21.78 21.98 15.19
C MET A 1 -22.72 21.62 14.04
N SER A 2 -22.57 22.23 12.86
CA SER A 2 -23.46 21.97 11.71
C SER A 2 -22.99 20.71 10.99
N SER A 3 -23.77 19.63 11.05
CA SER A 3 -23.46 18.40 10.31
C SER A 3 -23.42 18.68 8.80
N PRO A 4 -22.41 18.18 8.06
CA PRO A 4 -22.34 18.36 6.62
C PRO A 4 -23.52 17.67 5.95
N LYS A 5 -24.29 18.43 5.16
CA LYS A 5 -25.36 17.90 4.32
C LYS A 5 -24.76 17.53 2.98
N HIS A 6 -25.15 16.39 2.43
CA HIS A 6 -24.68 15.88 1.13
C HIS A 6 -23.18 15.52 1.12
N ILE A 7 -22.87 14.38 1.75
CA ILE A 7 -21.53 13.77 1.73
C ILE A 7 -21.48 12.76 0.58
N GLN A 8 -20.50 12.88 -0.29
CA GLN A 8 -20.22 11.92 -1.35
C GLN A 8 -18.80 11.40 -1.19
N ALA A 9 -18.63 10.09 -1.18
CA ALA A 9 -17.32 9.43 -1.16
C ALA A 9 -17.10 8.72 -2.49
N GLN A 10 -15.95 8.96 -3.12
CA GLN A 10 -15.56 8.32 -4.37
C GLN A 10 -14.05 8.03 -4.38
N PRO A 11 -13.59 7.02 -5.14
CA PRO A 11 -12.18 6.82 -5.39
C PRO A 11 -11.55 8.07 -6.02
N GLN A 12 -10.30 8.36 -5.69
CA GLN A 12 -9.57 9.44 -6.37
C GLN A 12 -9.26 9.02 -7.81
N PRO A 13 -9.30 9.96 -8.80
CA PRO A 13 -9.03 9.63 -10.20
C PRO A 13 -7.64 9.04 -10.47
N ASN A 14 -6.66 9.34 -9.63
CA ASN A 14 -5.29 8.80 -9.71
C ASN A 14 -5.14 7.40 -9.08
N GLY A 15 -6.19 6.86 -8.45
CA GLY A 15 -6.14 5.55 -7.78
C GLY A 15 -5.51 5.56 -6.39
N ASP A 16 -4.95 6.68 -5.93
CA ASP A 16 -4.22 6.77 -4.64
C ASP A 16 -5.14 7.00 -3.43
N GLY A 17 -6.28 6.32 -3.39
CA GLY A 17 -7.21 6.33 -2.26
C GLY A 17 -8.57 6.94 -2.56
N TYR A 18 -9.12 7.69 -1.60
CA TYR A 18 -10.49 8.17 -1.62
C TYR A 18 -10.58 9.68 -1.44
N GLN A 19 -11.57 10.30 -2.07
CA GLN A 19 -11.94 11.68 -1.82
C GLN A 19 -13.36 11.76 -1.25
N ILE A 20 -13.52 12.61 -0.25
CA ILE A 20 -14.82 12.94 0.35
C ILE A 20 -15.17 14.37 -0.02
N ILE A 21 -16.30 14.52 -0.70
CA ILE A 21 -16.87 15.80 -1.08
C ILE A 21 -18.06 16.08 -0.17
N TYR A 22 -18.11 17.25 0.44
CA TYR A 22 -19.23 17.63 1.29
C TYR A 22 -19.56 19.11 1.20
N GLN A 23 -20.83 19.45 1.44
CA GLN A 23 -21.30 20.83 1.41
C GLN A 23 -21.31 21.46 2.81
N THR A 24 -20.67 22.62 2.91
CA THR A 24 -20.63 23.45 4.12
C THR A 24 -21.39 24.76 3.88
N ARG A 25 -21.63 25.54 4.95
CA ARG A 25 -22.24 26.88 4.84
C ARG A 25 -21.41 27.85 3.98
N GLN A 26 -20.11 27.60 3.84
CA GLN A 26 -19.16 28.44 3.12
C GLN A 26 -18.91 27.95 1.69
N GLY A 27 -19.54 26.86 1.27
CA GLY A 27 -19.34 26.24 -0.05
C GLY A 27 -19.00 24.76 0.01
N ARG A 28 -18.58 24.21 -1.13
CA ARG A 28 -18.21 22.81 -1.32
C ARG A 28 -16.75 22.58 -0.91
N LYS A 29 -16.50 21.57 -0.09
CA LYS A 29 -15.14 21.14 0.32
C LYS A 29 -14.85 19.74 -0.19
N VAL A 30 -13.57 19.48 -0.44
CA VAL A 30 -13.05 18.17 -0.86
C VAL A 30 -11.90 17.80 0.09
N HIS A 31 -11.98 16.65 0.73
CA HIS A 31 -10.91 16.08 1.55
C HIS A 31 -10.37 14.82 0.86
N HIS A 32 -9.04 14.74 0.76
CA HIS A 32 -8.34 13.58 0.20
C HIS A 32 -7.80 12.72 1.33
N PHE A 33 -8.08 11.42 1.25
CA PHE A 33 -7.53 10.42 2.15
C PHE A 33 -6.58 9.55 1.32
N PRO A 34 -5.31 9.43 1.73
CA PRO A 34 -4.38 8.53 1.04
C PRO A 34 -4.93 7.11 1.11
N GLY A 35 -4.77 6.38 0.01
CA GLY A 35 -5.01 4.94 -0.01
C GLY A 35 -4.13 4.26 1.03
N ALA A 36 -4.59 3.14 1.58
CA ALA A 36 -3.69 2.28 2.34
C ALA A 36 -2.52 1.94 1.42
N LYS A 37 -1.29 2.28 1.83
CA LYS A 37 -0.11 1.77 1.13
C LYS A 37 -0.25 0.26 1.11
N GLN A 38 -0.26 -0.34 -0.07
CA GLN A 38 -0.08 -1.78 -0.19
C GLN A 38 1.32 -2.08 0.34
N THR A 39 1.39 -2.46 1.61
CA THR A 39 2.64 -2.87 2.28
C THR A 39 3.08 -4.25 1.77
N GLU A 40 2.18 -4.98 1.13
CA GLU A 40 2.38 -6.34 0.65
C GLU A 40 1.97 -6.42 -0.82
N GLU A 41 2.76 -7.16 -1.60
CA GLU A 41 2.48 -7.45 -3.00
C GLU A 41 1.09 -8.10 -3.15
N PRO A 42 0.28 -7.70 -4.14
CA PRO A 42 -1.04 -8.29 -4.35
C PRO A 42 -0.91 -9.71 -4.91
N SER A 43 -1.61 -10.65 -4.27
CA SER A 43 -1.83 -12.00 -4.78
C SER A 43 -2.64 -12.00 -6.10
N PRO A 44 -2.48 -13.00 -6.98
CA PRO A 44 -1.80 -14.28 -6.75
C PRO A 44 -0.33 -14.26 -7.19
N HIS A 45 0.58 -14.58 -6.27
CA HIS A 45 1.98 -14.81 -6.62
C HIS A 45 2.05 -16.11 -7.43
N ALA A 46 2.49 -16.02 -8.68
CA ALA A 46 2.82 -17.23 -9.45
C ALA A 46 3.96 -17.97 -8.73
N ALA A 47 3.97 -19.31 -8.83
CA ALA A 47 5.12 -20.10 -8.41
C ALA A 47 6.35 -19.63 -9.20
N GLY A 48 7.19 -18.79 -8.56
CA GLY A 48 8.35 -18.14 -9.18
C GLY A 48 8.37 -16.60 -9.18
N SER A 49 7.42 -15.89 -8.56
CA SER A 49 7.40 -14.41 -8.59
C SER A 49 8.08 -13.75 -7.38
N TYR A 50 9.20 -13.08 -7.69
CA TYR A 50 9.96 -12.05 -6.98
C TYR A 50 10.37 -12.33 -5.51
N HIS A 51 11.51 -13.01 -5.36
CA HIS A 51 12.31 -12.85 -4.15
C HIS A 51 12.82 -11.41 -4.11
N ASN A 52 12.53 -10.68 -3.04
CA ASN A 52 13.30 -9.50 -2.67
C ASN A 52 14.80 -9.84 -2.85
N PRO A 53 15.53 -9.17 -3.77
CA PRO A 53 16.89 -9.60 -4.13
C PRO A 53 17.83 -9.48 -2.94
N GLU A 54 17.65 -8.47 -2.08
CA GLU A 54 18.39 -8.38 -0.81
C GLU A 54 18.11 -9.58 0.09
N HIS A 55 16.86 -10.05 0.15
CA HIS A 55 16.50 -11.26 0.90
C HIS A 55 17.12 -12.53 0.28
N HIS A 56 17.20 -12.62 -1.04
CA HIS A 56 17.87 -13.73 -1.72
C HIS A 56 19.37 -13.75 -1.40
N HIS A 57 20.05 -12.60 -1.47
CA HIS A 57 21.47 -12.49 -1.12
C HIS A 57 21.74 -12.89 0.33
N GLN A 58 20.94 -12.37 1.28
CA GLN A 58 21.05 -12.76 2.68
C GLN A 58 20.84 -14.26 2.92
N LEU A 59 19.99 -14.91 2.12
CA LEU A 59 19.78 -16.35 2.21
C LEU A 59 21.01 -17.10 1.69
N MET A 60 21.59 -16.68 0.58
CA MET A 60 22.79 -17.32 0.01
C MET A 60 24.00 -17.20 0.93
N ASP A 61 24.23 -16.03 1.54
CA ASP A 61 25.33 -15.83 2.49
C ASP A 61 25.25 -16.82 3.67
N ARG A 62 24.06 -17.01 4.24
CA ARG A 62 23.84 -17.97 5.35
C ARG A 62 24.11 -19.42 4.92
N VAL A 63 23.76 -19.76 3.69
CA VAL A 63 24.01 -21.10 3.13
C VAL A 63 25.50 -21.33 2.96
N GLU A 64 26.25 -20.35 2.46
CA GLU A 64 27.70 -20.45 2.33
C GLU A 64 28.39 -20.61 3.69
N ASP A 65 28.01 -19.82 4.69
CA ASP A 65 28.56 -19.93 6.04
C ASP A 65 28.29 -21.30 6.67
N TYR A 66 27.08 -21.83 6.48
CA TYR A 66 26.72 -23.17 6.94
C TYR A 66 27.63 -24.24 6.32
N LEU A 67 27.81 -24.21 5.00
CA LEU A 67 28.66 -25.18 4.31
C LEU A 67 30.13 -25.09 4.73
N ARG A 68 30.65 -23.88 4.95
CA ARG A 68 32.03 -23.70 5.45
C ARG A 68 32.22 -24.24 6.86
N SER A 69 31.18 -24.20 7.70
CA SER A 69 31.24 -24.75 9.06
C SER A 69 31.20 -26.28 9.13
N GLU A 70 30.79 -26.94 8.05
CA GLU A 70 30.69 -28.40 7.91
C GLU A 70 31.94 -29.01 7.23
N THR A 71 32.97 -28.21 6.90
CA THR A 71 34.25 -28.66 6.31
C THR A 71 35.41 -28.45 7.28
#